data_AF-A0A972TWP7-F1
#
_entry.id   AF-A0A972TWP7-F1
#
_cell.length_a   1.000
_cell.length_b   1.000
_cell.length_c   1.000
_cell.angle_alpha   90.00
_cell.angle_beta   90.00
_cell.angle_gamma   90.00
#
_symmetry.space_group_name_H-M   'P 1'
#
loop_
_entity.id
_entity.type
_entity.pdbx_description
1 polymer ?
#
loop_
_entity_poly.entity_id
_entity_poly.type
_entity_poly.pdbx_seq_one_letter_code
_entity_poly.pdbx_strand_id
1 'polypeptide(L)'
;PEGAKFLATSRVCPNQAFRYRNAYGLQFHIEVTRDMLSGWMEENPERDKTLRVFDRMAQDFERQAKTLYSNFLWLADICKRSDKPLRRTNRY
;
A
#
# COMPACT_ATOMS: atom_id res chain seq x y z
N PRO A 1 10.95 -6.01 11.39
CA PRO A 1 10.70 -7.06 12.41
C PRO A 1 11.59 -8.28 12.14
N GLU A 2 11.96 -9.03 13.18
CA GLU A 2 12.70 -10.27 12.99
C GLU A 2 11.89 -11.26 12.13
N GLY A 3 12.54 -11.89 11.15
CA GLY A 3 11.88 -12.77 10.19
C GLY A 3 10.98 -12.08 9.15
N ALA A 4 10.94 -10.74 9.10
CA ALA A 4 10.24 -10.02 8.04
C ALA A 4 11.09 -9.95 6.76
N LYS A 5 10.44 -10.08 5.61
CA LYS A 5 11.06 -9.84 4.30
C LYS A 5 11.06 -8.34 4.00
N PHE A 6 12.23 -7.80 3.75
CA PHE A 6 12.42 -6.42 3.31
C PHE A 6 11.87 -6.20 1.89
N LEU A 7 11.17 -5.09 1.67
CA LEU A 7 10.57 -4.78 0.36
C LEU A 7 11.02 -3.44 -0.21
N ALA A 8 11.16 -2.40 0.61
CA ALA A 8 11.51 -1.06 0.12
C ALA A 8 12.33 -0.25 1.12
N THR A 9 13.19 0.60 0.57
CA THR A 9 14.07 1.51 1.30
C THR A 9 14.02 2.92 0.72
N SER A 10 14.49 3.89 1.49
CA SER A 10 14.77 5.24 1.01
C SER A 10 15.97 5.82 1.77
N ARG A 11 16.56 6.91 1.24
CA ARG A 11 17.71 7.57 1.87
C ARG A 11 17.43 8.06 3.30
N VAL A 12 16.21 8.54 3.57
CA VAL A 12 15.84 9.15 4.86
C VAL A 12 15.07 8.22 5.78
N CYS A 13 14.57 7.10 5.26
CA CYS A 13 13.92 6.05 6.04
C CYS A 13 14.29 4.70 5.41
N PRO A 14 15.18 3.93 6.05
CA PRO A 14 15.64 2.66 5.50
C PRO A 14 14.54 1.59 5.39
N ASN A 15 13.54 1.61 6.27
CA ASN A 15 12.52 0.57 6.41
C ASN A 15 11.15 1.05 5.89
N GLN A 16 11.04 1.34 4.59
CA GLN A 16 9.81 1.88 4.00
C GLN A 16 8.69 0.85 3.87
N ALA A 17 9.04 -0.41 3.55
CA ALA A 17 8.07 -1.49 3.45
C ALA A 17 8.70 -2.85 3.79
N PHE A 18 7.89 -3.71 4.42
CA PHE A 18 8.25 -5.10 4.68
C PHE A 18 7.02 -6.00 4.64
N ARG A 19 7.25 -7.30 4.51
CA ARG A 19 6.23 -8.34 4.69
C ARG A 19 6.60 -9.22 5.87
N TYR A 20 5.64 -9.51 6.74
CA TYR A 20 5.78 -10.48 7.81
C TYR A 20 4.65 -11.50 7.74
N ARG A 21 4.97 -12.76 7.41
CA ARG A 21 3.98 -13.82 7.14
C ARG A 21 2.94 -13.37 6.11
N ASN A 22 1.68 -13.19 6.51
CA ASN A 22 0.56 -12.73 5.68
C ASN A 22 0.25 -11.23 5.85
N ALA A 23 1.04 -10.49 6.61
CA ALA A 23 0.90 -9.06 6.81
C ALA A 23 1.94 -8.27 5.99
N TYR A 24 1.52 -7.12 5.48
CA TYR A 24 2.39 -6.13 4.83
C TYR A 24 2.38 -4.85 5.66
N GLY A 25 3.57 -4.35 5.98
CA GLY A 25 3.76 -3.07 6.66
C GLY A 25 4.29 -2.04 5.69
N LEU A 26 3.65 -0.86 5.65
CA LEU A 26 4.06 0.29 4.85
C LEU A 26 4.26 1.50 5.79
N GLN A 27 5.35 2.23 5.59
CA GLN A 27 5.61 3.48 6.33
C GLN A 27 4.95 4.69 5.65
N PHE A 28 4.74 4.64 4.34
CA PHE A 28 4.09 5.68 3.55
C PHE A 28 2.60 5.41 3.40
N HIS A 29 1.86 6.47 3.12
CA HIS A 29 0.40 6.44 2.95
C HIS A 29 0.07 6.42 1.46
N ILE A 30 -0.37 5.26 0.95
CA ILE A 30 -0.78 5.09 -0.45
C ILE A 30 -2.18 5.58 -0.73
N GLU A 31 -2.96 5.78 0.33
CA GLU A 31 -4.37 6.21 0.33
C GLU A 31 -4.54 7.73 0.33
N VAL A 32 -3.45 8.50 0.38
CA VAL A 32 -3.50 9.96 0.50
C VAL A 32 -4.20 10.57 -0.70
N THR A 33 -5.20 11.40 -0.38
CA THR A 33 -5.80 12.34 -1.32
C THR A 33 -5.23 13.74 -1.09
N ARG A 34 -5.40 14.61 -2.10
CA ARG A 34 -5.03 16.01 -2.00
C ARG A 34 -5.72 16.71 -0.82
N ASP A 35 -6.99 16.41 -0.57
CA ASP A 35 -7.77 17.03 0.51
C ASP A 35 -7.31 16.56 1.88
N MET A 36 -6.98 15.26 2.03
CA MET A 36 -6.36 14.74 3.25
C MET A 36 -5.02 15.45 3.53
N LEU A 37 -4.16 15.54 2.52
CA LEU A 37 -2.87 16.21 2.64
C LEU A 37 -3.04 17.70 2.97
N SER A 38 -4.04 18.36 2.37
CA SER A 38 -4.38 19.75 2.66
C SER A 38 -4.78 19.95 4.12
N GLY A 39 -5.60 19.05 4.67
CA GLY A 39 -5.99 19.08 6.09
C GLY A 39 -4.81 18.82 7.03
N TRP A 40 -3.95 17.84 6.71
CA TRP A 40 -2.77 17.55 7.53
C TRP A 40 -1.76 18.70 7.59
N MET A 41 -1.74 19.53 6.55
CA MET A 41 -0.80 20.64 6.41
C MET A 41 -1.43 21.99 6.79
N GLU A 42 -2.64 22.03 7.35
CA GLU A 42 -3.43 23.25 7.58
C GLU A 42 -2.62 24.37 8.26
N GLU A 43 -1.87 24.05 9.32
CA GLU A 43 -1.04 25.01 10.07
C GLU A 43 0.43 25.04 9.63
N ASN A 44 0.80 24.28 8.59
CA ASN A 44 2.19 24.14 8.17
C ASN A 44 2.58 25.24 7.16
N PRO A 45 3.65 26.03 7.40
CA PRO A 45 4.10 27.08 6.49
C PRO A 45 4.43 26.61 5.06
N GLU A 46 4.82 25.33 4.90
CA GLU A 46 5.15 24.74 3.61
C GLU A 46 3.94 24.11 2.89
N ARG A 47 2.72 24.29 3.42
CA ARG A 47 1.48 23.69 2.89
C ARG A 47 1.36 23.83 1.39
N ASP A 48 1.42 25.06 0.88
CA ASP A 48 1.18 25.32 -0.54
C ASP A 48 2.26 24.72 -1.43
N LYS A 49 3.51 24.68 -0.96
CA LYS A 49 4.61 24.05 -1.69
C LYS A 49 4.41 22.54 -1.74
N THR A 50 4.05 21.92 -0.62
CA THR A 50 3.78 20.48 -0.53
C THR A 50 2.60 20.09 -1.41
N LEU A 51 1.50 20.85 -1.39
CA LEU A 51 0.36 20.62 -2.27
C LEU A 51 0.73 20.76 -3.75
N ARG A 52 1.52 21.78 -4.14
CA ARG A 52 2.02 21.91 -5.51
C ARG A 52 2.94 20.77 -5.95
N VAL A 53 3.71 20.20 -5.03
CA VAL A 53 4.55 19.02 -5.30
C VAL A 53 3.66 17.80 -5.50
N PHE A 54 2.68 17.59 -4.62
CA PHE A 54 1.69 16.52 -4.75
C PHE A 54 0.94 16.61 -6.07
N ASP A 55 0.42 17.79 -6.43
CA ASP A 55 -0.33 18.02 -7.67
C ASP A 55 0.47 17.62 -8.92
N ARG A 56 1.79 17.86 -8.92
CA ARG A 56 2.69 17.48 -10.02
C ARG A 56 2.92 15.97 -10.14
N MET A 57 2.80 15.22 -9.04
CA MET A 57 3.03 13.77 -9.02
C MET A 57 1.75 12.94 -8.86
N ALA A 58 0.58 13.59 -8.71
CA ALA A 58 -0.66 12.95 -8.31
C ALA A 58 -1.07 11.80 -9.25
N GLN A 59 -0.89 11.97 -10.56
CA GLN A 59 -1.23 10.94 -11.55
C GLN A 59 -0.38 9.68 -11.39
N ASP A 60 0.93 9.84 -11.20
CA ASP A 60 1.84 8.70 -11.03
C ASP A 60 1.66 8.05 -9.66
N PHE A 61 1.43 8.87 -8.63
CA PHE A 61 1.10 8.39 -7.30
C PHE A 61 -0.16 7.51 -7.31
N GLU A 62 -1.25 7.98 -7.94
CA GLU A 62 -2.49 7.23 -8.05
C GLU A 62 -2.32 5.94 -8.85
N ARG A 63 -1.55 5.97 -9.95
CA ARG A 63 -1.24 4.78 -10.75
C ARG A 63 -0.50 3.72 -9.94
N GLN A 64 0.50 4.14 -9.16
CA GLN A 64 1.28 3.24 -8.31
C GLN A 64 0.42 2.68 -7.17
N ALA A 65 -0.40 3.51 -6.53
CA ALA A 65 -1.34 3.08 -5.50
C ALA A 65 -2.32 2.03 -6.02
N LYS A 66 -2.94 2.28 -7.19
CA LYS A 66 -3.84 1.31 -7.86
C LYS A 66 -3.16 -0.02 -8.16
N THR A 67 -1.89 0.01 -8.55
CA THR A 67 -1.10 -1.21 -8.79
C THR A 67 -0.90 -1.99 -7.49
N LEU A 68 -0.54 -1.31 -6.40
CA LEU A 68 -0.41 -1.93 -5.07
C LEU A 68 -1.74 -2.53 -4.59
N TYR A 69 -2.85 -1.80 -4.72
CA TYR A 69 -4.17 -2.32 -4.36
C TYR A 69 -4.56 -3.55 -5.18
N SER A 70 -4.36 -3.49 -6.50
CA SER A 70 -4.70 -4.61 -7.39
C SER A 70 -3.91 -5.87 -7.04
N ASN A 71 -2.60 -5.73 -6.82
CA ASN A 71 -1.74 -6.84 -6.43
C ASN A 71 -2.16 -7.41 -5.06
N PHE A 72 -2.46 -6.54 -4.09
CA PHE A 72 -2.85 -6.97 -2.76
C PHE A 72 -4.19 -7.72 -2.77
N LEU A 73 -5.21 -7.18 -3.47
CA LEU A 73 -6.52 -7.82 -3.59
C LEU A 73 -6.45 -9.13 -4.35
N TRP A 74 -5.63 -9.20 -5.41
CA TRP A 74 -5.40 -10.44 -6.15
C TRP A 74 -4.76 -11.51 -5.25
N LEU A 75 -3.74 -11.16 -4.46
CA LEU A 75 -3.14 -12.08 -3.48
C LEU A 75 -4.16 -12.54 -2.44
N ALA A 76 -4.96 -11.61 -1.91
CA ALA A 76 -6.00 -11.93 -0.94
C ALA A 76 -7.07 -12.87 -1.51
N ASP A 77 -7.46 -12.69 -2.77
CA ASP A 77 -8.42 -13.58 -3.44
C ASP A 77 -7.84 -14.99 -3.65
N ILE A 78 -6.57 -15.11 -4.03
CA ILE A 78 -5.90 -16.41 -4.13
C ILE A 78 -5.89 -17.14 -2.79
N CYS A 79 -5.54 -16.44 -1.71
CA CYS A 79 -5.56 -17.04 -0.36
C CYS A 79 -6.97 -17.52 0.03
N LYS A 80 -8.03 -16.80 -0.35
CA LYS A 80 -9.42 -17.26 -0.12
C LYS A 80 -9.78 -18.51 -0.92
N ARG A 81 -9.22 -18.68 -2.12
CA ARG A 81 -9.48 -19.85 -2.97
C ARG A 81 -8.74 -21.09 -2.50
N SER A 82 -7.51 -20.95 -2.00
CA SER A 82 -6.77 -22.07 -1.40
C SER A 82 -7.42 -22.61 -0.13
N ASP A 83 -8.16 -21.77 0.59
CA ASP A 83 -8.87 -22.16 1.83
C ASP A 83 -10.24 -22.81 1.58
N LYS A 84 -10.74 -22.86 0.33
CA LYS A 84 -11.96 -23.61 0.04
C LYS A 84 -11.66 -25.12 0.06
N PRO A 85 -12.35 -25.91 0.91
CA PRO A 85 -12.16 -27.36 0.91
C PRO A 85 -12.52 -27.93 -0.46
N LEU A 86 -11.65 -28.78 -1.01
CA LEU A 86 -11.92 -29.57 -2.21
C LEU A 86 -13.25 -30.31 -2.00
N ARG A 87 -14.29 -29.94 -2.76
CA ARG A 87 -15.52 -30.72 -2.80
C ARG A 87 -15.18 -32.11 -3.33
N ARG A 88 -15.10 -33.10 -2.43
CA ARG A 88 -15.09 -34.51 -2.80
C ARG A 88 -16.42 -34.81 -3.52
N THR A 89 -16.38 -34.83 -4.84
CA THR A 89 -17.47 -35.39 -5.64
C THR A 89 -17.44 -36.90 -5.44
N ASN A 90 -18.27 -37.39 -4.52
CA ASN A 90 -18.61 -38.81 -4.47
C ASN A 90 -19.51 -39.09 -5.69
N ARG A 91 -18.92 -39.68 -6.73
CA ARG A 91 -19.67 -40.40 -7.75
C ARG A 91 -19.88 -41.82 -7.21
N TYR A 92 -21.15 -42.14 -6.93
CA TYR A 92 -21.63 -43.52 -6.81
C TYR A 92 -21.87 -44.08 -8.22
#